data_AF-A0A949ML16-F1
#
_entry.id   AF-A0A949ML16-F1
#
_cell.length_a   1.000
_cell.length_b   1.000
_cell.length_c   1.000
_cell.angle_alpha   90.00
_cell.angle_beta   90.00
_cell.angle_gamma   90.00
#
_symmetry.space_group_name_H-M   'P 1'
#
loop_
_entity.id
_entity.type
_entity.pdbx_description
1 polymer ?
#
loop_
_entity_poly.entity_id
_entity_poly.type
_entity_poly.pdbx_seq_one_letter_code
_entity_poly.pdbx_strand_id
1 'polypeptide(L)' 'NGLGVSILSTPRGVMSDVEARAANVGGEVLCRVF' A
#
# COMPACT_ATOMS: atom_id res chain seq x y z
N ASN A 1 -16.32 5.61 0.98
CA ASN A 1 -15.64 6.93 1.08
C ASN A 1 -14.16 6.92 0.76
N GLY A 2 -13.45 5.77 0.71
CA GLY A 2 -12.10 5.73 0.10
C GLY A 2 -11.05 6.66 0.71
N LEU A 3 -11.30 7.19 1.91
CA LEU A 3 -10.42 8.12 2.63
C LEU A 3 -9.29 7.39 3.38
N GLY A 4 -9.34 6.06 3.44
CA GLY A 4 -8.34 5.27 4.14
C GLY A 4 -7.15 4.93 3.26
N VAL A 5 -5.98 4.80 3.88
CA VAL A 5 -4.72 4.40 3.23
C VAL A 5 -4.31 3.04 3.77
N SER A 6 -3.98 2.10 2.89
CA SER A 6 -3.33 0.85 3.30
C SER A 6 -1.82 0.97 3.11
N ILE A 7 -1.05 0.60 4.12
CA ILE A 7 0.42 0.56 4.04
C ILE A 7 0.85 -0.87 3.75
N LEU A 8 1.65 -1.04 2.70
CA LEU A 8 2.11 -2.33 2.20
C LEU A 8 3.63 -2.46 2.33
N SER A 9 4.08 -3.64 2.77
CA SER A 9 5.45 -4.10 2.60
C SER A 9 5.60 -4.71 1.20
N THR A 10 6.44 -4.14 0.34
CA THR A 10 6.67 -4.62 -1.02
C THR A 10 8.16 -4.95 -1.23
N PRO A 11 8.55 -5.66 -2.30
CA PRO A 11 9.96 -5.90 -2.63
C PRO A 11 10.79 -4.63 -2.90
N ARG A 12 10.14 -3.48 -3.06
CA ARG A 12 10.78 -2.16 -3.27
C ARG A 12 10.71 -1.26 -2.04
N GLY A 13 10.37 -1.82 -0.88
CA GLY A 13 10.20 -1.09 0.38
C GLY A 13 8.73 -0.93 0.78
N VAL A 14 8.52 -0.15 1.83
CA VAL A 14 7.19 0.15 2.37
C VAL A 14 6.56 1.31 1.58
N MET A 15 5.32 1.16 1.15
CA MET A 15 4.59 2.17 0.38
C MET A 15 3.07 2.06 0.57
N SER A 16 2.33 3.10 0.19
CA SER A 16 0.87 3.09 0.17
C SER A 16 0.32 2.16 -0.92
N ASP A 17 -0.94 1.78 -0.79
CA ASP A 17 -1.68 1.02 -1.80
C ASP A 17 -1.74 1.74 -3.15
N VAL A 18 -1.84 3.08 -3.14
CA VAL A 18 -1.83 3.90 -4.36
C VAL A 18 -0.47 3.80 -5.05
N GLU A 19 0.63 3.94 -4.30
CA GLU A 19 1.99 3.83 -4.84
C GLU A 19 2.28 2.40 -5.35
N ALA A 20 1.91 1.38 -4.58
CA ALA A 20 2.09 -0.02 -4.95
C ALA A 20 1.34 -0.35 -6.27
N ARG A 21 0.11 0.16 -6.41
CA ARG A 21 -0.69 0.00 -7.63
C ARG A 21 -0.11 0.75 -8.82
N ALA A 22 0.32 2.00 -8.63
CA ALA A 22 0.95 2.79 -9.69
C ALA A 22 2.25 2.15 -10.18
N ALA A 23 3.00 1.54 -9.27
CA ALA A 23 4.25 0.87 -9.57
C ALA A 23 4.05 -0.61 -10.01
N ASN A 24 2.81 -1.10 -10.05
CA ASN A 24 2.43 -2.48 -10.42
C ASN A 24 3.16 -3.57 -9.62
N VAL A 25 3.21 -3.41 -8.29
CA VAL A 25 3.73 -4.42 -7.35
C VAL A 25 2.73 -4.75 -6.27
N GLY A 26 2.71 -6.02 -5.89
CA GLY A 26 2.01 -6.50 -4.70
C GLY A 26 2.88 -6.46 -3.46
N GLY A 27 2.28 -6.82 -2.34
CA GLY A 27 2.93 -6.85 -1.04
C GLY A 27 2.00 -7.34 0.06
N GLU A 28 2.54 -7.41 1.27
CA GLU A 28 1.78 -7.70 2.48
C GLU A 28 1.19 -6.39 3.02
N VAL A 29 -0.11 -6.39 3.37
CA VAL A 29 -0.74 -5.25 4.04
C VAL A 29 -0.35 -5.25 5.50
N LEU A 30 0.40 -4.23 5.93
CA LEU A 30 0.85 -4.10 7.32
C LEU A 30 -0.24 -3.48 8.20
N CYS A 31 -0.86 -2.40 7.72
CA CYS A 31 -1.92 -1.72 8.44
C CYS A 31 -2.84 -0.92 7.51
N ARG A 32 -3.99 -0.52 8.05
CA ARG A 32 -4.93 0.40 7.41
C ARG A 32 -5.22 1.54 8.35
N VAL A 33 -5.20 2.76 7.82
CA VAL A 33 -5.61 3.98 8.53
C VAL A 33 -6.96 4.41 7.96
N PHE A 34 -7.91 4.80 8.81
CA PHE A 34 -9.28 5.19 8.45
C PHE A 34 -9.56 6.64 8.79
#